data_AF-A0A2N0QNI2-F1
#
_entry.id   AF-A0A2N0QNI2-F1
#
_cell.length_a   1.000
_cell.length_b   1.000
_cell.length_c   1.000
_cell.angle_alpha   90.00
_cell.angle_beta   90.00
_cell.angle_gamma   90.00
#
_symmetry.space_group_name_H-M   'P 1'
#
loop_
_entity.id
_entity.type
_entity.pdbx_description
1 polymer ?
#
loop_
_entity_poly.entity_id
_entity_poly.type
_entity_poly.pdbx_seq_one_letter_code
_entity_poly.pdbx_strand_id
1 'polypeptide(L)'
;MDENQLEMILNTIQSQSPNSTIRNNQRDNLILIIQQLPDDQLLSAAHLISTMRYPKGPNKGKIYSPYLQKKAYESITQSLYKHQPTYKSLQESNTKLKADFKKLHRQNQTLIRKTQSLGVQNRHLRNQKSSHISQIRSLVRCSHQISDATFQKKIKSIFEVNKRSYTSNTVWLATSISQVGQVSLHSTVECMKLIYEFLIGEPPQNWISISTLRTWHQNVSELHVNAQICQVANASVFGIMVDESTR
;
A
#
# COMPACT_ATOMS: atom_id res chain seq x y z
N MET A 1 22.98 61.25 -5.48
CA MET A 1 24.44 61.28 -5.34
C MET A 1 25.00 60.25 -6.28
N ASP A 2 25.82 60.68 -7.25
CA ASP A 2 26.38 59.80 -8.29
C ASP A 2 27.53 58.94 -7.72
N GLU A 3 27.74 57.75 -8.27
CA GLU A 3 28.74 56.76 -7.80
C GLU A 3 30.16 57.34 -7.89
N ASN A 4 30.41 58.16 -8.90
CA ASN A 4 31.66 58.91 -9.09
C ASN A 4 31.92 59.92 -7.96
N GLN A 5 30.88 60.53 -7.39
CA GLN A 5 31.03 61.49 -6.29
C GLN A 5 31.38 60.78 -4.99
N LEU A 6 30.82 59.59 -4.77
CA LEU A 6 31.13 58.74 -3.62
C LEU A 6 32.57 58.21 -3.68
N GLU A 7 33.04 57.80 -4.85
CA GLU A 7 34.40 57.28 -5.06
C GLU A 7 35.47 58.38 -4.89
N MET A 8 35.17 59.60 -5.34
CA MET A 8 36.02 60.76 -5.11
C MET A 8 36.13 61.13 -3.61
N ILE A 9 35.02 61.02 -2.85
CA ILE A 9 35.02 61.21 -1.39
C ILE A 9 35.86 60.12 -0.70
N LEU A 10 35.76 58.87 -1.14
CA LEU A 10 36.46 57.72 -0.56
C LEU A 10 37.98 57.83 -0.76
N ASN A 11 38.42 58.27 -1.94
CA ASN A 11 39.84 58.56 -2.26
C ASN A 11 40.40 59.75 -1.45
N THR A 12 39.54 60.73 -1.14
CA THR A 12 39.91 61.88 -0.30
C THR A 12 40.10 61.49 1.17
N ILE A 13 39.34 60.50 1.66
CA ILE A 13 39.46 60.00 3.03
C ILE A 13 40.71 59.12 3.22
N GLN A 14 41.14 58.38 2.18
CA GLN A 14 42.29 57.47 2.24
C GLN A 14 43.66 58.18 2.13
N SER A 15 43.75 59.42 1.64
CA SER A 15 45.01 60.15 1.41
C SER A 15 45.53 60.94 2.63
N GLN A 16 45.25 60.48 3.85
CA GLN A 16 45.64 61.17 5.09
C GLN A 16 47.17 61.24 5.30
N SER A 17 47.77 62.35 4.86
CA SER A 17 49.15 62.77 5.16
C SER A 17 49.16 63.92 6.18
N PRO A 18 50.16 64.05 7.08
CA PRO A 18 50.05 64.80 8.33
C PRO A 18 50.34 66.31 8.21
N ASN A 19 49.90 66.99 7.15
CA ASN A 19 50.09 68.44 7.01
C ASN A 19 48.83 69.23 7.40
N SER A 20 48.94 70.11 8.40
CA SER A 20 47.83 70.84 9.05
C SER A 20 47.12 71.84 8.13
N THR A 21 47.80 72.40 7.13
CA THR A 21 47.23 73.43 6.23
C THR A 21 46.28 72.84 5.18
N ILE A 22 46.55 71.63 4.69
CA ILE A 22 45.69 70.90 3.72
C ILE A 22 44.39 70.45 4.40
N ARG A 23 44.46 70.17 5.71
CA ARG A 23 43.34 69.71 6.53
C ARG A 23 42.21 70.75 6.64
N ASN A 24 42.54 72.04 6.61
CA ASN A 24 41.54 73.12 6.66
C ASN A 24 40.81 73.27 5.32
N ASN A 25 41.54 73.33 4.20
CA ASN A 25 40.92 73.46 2.87
C ASN A 25 40.01 72.29 2.52
N GLN A 26 40.36 71.06 2.91
CA GLN A 26 39.51 69.87 2.70
C GLN A 26 38.27 69.88 3.58
N ARG A 27 38.40 70.36 4.83
CA ARG A 27 37.28 70.49 5.76
C ARG A 27 36.29 71.55 5.28
N ASP A 28 36.79 72.68 4.80
CA ASP A 28 35.97 73.77 4.28
C ASP A 28 35.22 73.34 3.01
N ASN A 29 35.88 72.58 2.14
CA ASN A 29 35.25 72.02 0.95
C ASN A 29 34.16 70.98 1.29
N LEU A 30 34.40 70.13 2.28
CA LEU A 30 33.37 69.20 2.80
C LEU A 30 32.19 69.94 3.43
N ILE A 31 32.44 71.02 4.16
CA ILE A 31 31.38 71.87 4.75
C ILE A 31 30.53 72.50 3.64
N LEU A 32 31.15 73.00 2.57
CA LEU A 32 30.44 73.56 1.42
C LEU A 32 29.57 72.51 0.71
N ILE A 33 30.08 71.30 0.52
CA ILE A 33 29.32 70.19 -0.09
C ILE A 33 28.13 69.81 0.80
N ILE A 34 28.31 69.77 2.12
CA ILE A 34 27.23 69.46 3.07
C ILE A 34 26.17 70.57 3.07
N GLN A 35 26.58 71.83 2.96
CA GLN A 35 25.67 72.99 2.88
C GLN A 35 24.88 73.05 1.56
N GLN A 36 25.36 72.38 0.50
CA GLN A 36 24.67 72.29 -0.79
C GLN A 36 23.68 71.12 -0.87
N LEU A 37 23.63 70.24 0.16
CA LEU A 37 22.70 69.12 0.17
C LEU A 37 21.28 69.57 0.55
N PRO A 38 20.24 69.01 -0.08
CA PRO A 38 18.85 69.25 0.32
C PRO A 38 18.58 68.77 1.76
N ASP A 39 17.72 69.49 2.48
CA ASP A 39 17.47 69.26 3.92
C ASP A 39 16.97 67.84 4.24
N ASP A 40 16.19 67.23 3.35
CA ASP A 40 15.67 65.86 3.48
C ASP A 40 16.79 64.81 3.38
N GLN A 41 17.76 65.02 2.48
CA GLN A 41 18.93 64.17 2.35
C GLN A 41 19.90 64.36 3.52
N LEU A 42 20.02 65.60 4.02
CA LEU A 42 20.85 65.91 5.18
C LEU A 42 20.31 65.24 6.45
N LEU A 43 18.99 65.29 6.67
CA LEU A 43 18.33 64.63 7.79
C LEU A 43 18.50 63.11 7.72
N SER A 44 18.36 62.54 6.51
CA SER A 44 18.52 61.10 6.26
C SER A 44 19.97 60.63 6.48
N ALA A 45 20.95 61.41 6.00
CA ALA A 45 22.36 61.13 6.21
C ALA A 45 22.76 61.25 7.69
N ALA A 46 22.25 62.26 8.39
CA ALA A 46 22.47 62.43 9.83
C ALA A 46 21.90 61.27 10.64
N HIS A 47 20.68 60.83 10.30
CA HIS A 47 20.04 59.67 10.91
C HIS A 47 20.85 58.39 10.65
N LEU A 48 21.32 58.17 9.42
CA LEU A 48 22.14 57.02 9.04
C LEU A 48 23.49 56.99 9.77
N ILE A 49 24.18 58.13 9.86
CA ILE A 49 25.46 58.23 10.58
C ILE A 49 25.25 57.99 12.08
N SER A 50 24.12 58.44 12.63
CA SER A 50 23.74 58.18 14.03
C SER A 50 23.52 56.69 14.30
N THR A 51 22.79 56.00 13.40
CA THR A 51 22.53 54.55 13.55
C THR A 51 23.75 53.68 13.29
N MET A 52 24.73 54.16 12.50
CA MET A 52 26.01 53.48 12.27
C MET A 52 27.05 53.67 13.38
N ARG A 53 26.69 54.26 14.52
CA ARG A 53 27.58 54.43 15.67
C ARG A 53 27.15 53.55 16.84
N TYR A 54 28.10 53.16 17.68
CA TYR A 54 27.78 52.45 18.92
C TYR A 54 26.92 53.36 19.83
N PRO A 55 25.70 52.94 20.21
CA PRO A 55 24.82 53.76 21.04
C PRO A 55 25.26 53.79 22.51
N LYS A 56 25.96 52.73 22.96
CA LYS A 56 26.39 52.51 24.35
C LYS A 56 27.72 51.74 24.39
N GLY A 57 28.38 51.75 25.55
CA GLY A 57 29.62 51.00 25.80
C GLY A 57 30.91 51.79 25.52
N PRO A 58 32.09 51.15 25.65
CA PRO A 58 33.40 51.83 25.60
C PRO A 58 33.74 52.45 24.23
N ASN A 59 33.04 52.05 23.17
CA ASN A 59 33.18 52.61 21.83
C ASN A 59 32.02 53.54 21.45
N LYS A 60 31.21 54.00 22.41
CA LYS A 60 30.06 54.89 22.16
C LYS A 60 30.46 56.07 21.27
N GLY A 61 29.68 56.31 20.22
CA GLY A 61 29.91 57.39 19.26
C GLY A 61 30.94 57.08 18.17
N LYS A 62 31.72 55.99 18.26
CA LYS A 62 32.55 55.51 17.15
C LYS A 62 31.69 54.80 16.12
N ILE A 63 32.05 54.93 14.85
CA ILE A 63 31.38 54.26 13.72
C ILE A 63 31.70 52.74 13.80
N TYR A 64 30.73 51.89 13.45
CA TYR A 64 30.97 50.45 13.34
C TYR A 64 32.15 50.16 12.41
N SER A 65 32.91 49.10 12.68
CA SER A 65 34.06 48.79 11.82
C SER A 65 33.59 48.56 10.37
N PRO A 66 34.34 49.04 9.36
CA PRO A 66 34.00 48.83 7.95
C PRO A 66 33.80 47.35 7.59
N TYR A 67 34.50 46.45 8.27
CA TYR A 67 34.31 45.01 8.16
C TYR A 67 32.90 44.56 8.58
N LEU A 68 32.37 45.07 9.70
CA LEU A 68 31.03 44.72 10.16
C LEU A 68 29.94 45.30 9.24
N GLN A 69 30.16 46.49 8.70
CA GLN A 69 29.25 47.09 7.72
C GLN A 69 29.23 46.27 6.42
N LYS A 70 30.40 45.90 5.90
CA LYS A 70 30.52 45.05 4.70
C LYS A 70 29.88 43.68 4.92
N LYS A 71 30.12 43.04 6.06
CA LYS A 71 29.54 41.73 6.40
C LYS A 71 28.02 41.79 6.58
N ALA A 72 27.50 42.87 7.15
CA ALA A 72 26.06 43.10 7.26
C ALA A 72 25.43 43.30 5.86
N TYR A 73 26.07 44.10 5.00
CA TYR A 73 25.63 44.30 3.62
C TYR A 73 25.64 43.00 2.80
N GLU A 74 26.72 42.22 2.88
CA GLU A 74 26.83 40.90 2.24
C GLU A 74 25.76 39.93 2.76
N SER A 75 25.47 39.93 4.07
CA SER A 75 24.40 39.11 4.64
C SER A 75 23.02 39.54 4.16
N ILE A 76 22.75 40.86 4.05
CA ILE A 76 21.47 41.39 3.58
C ILE A 76 21.28 41.04 2.10
N THR A 77 22.29 41.32 1.27
CA THR A 77 22.26 40.96 -0.17
C THR A 77 22.08 39.45 -0.36
N GLN A 78 22.84 38.60 0.34
CA GLN A 78 22.65 37.14 0.27
C GLN A 78 21.27 36.68 0.77
N SER A 79 20.68 37.35 1.75
CA SER A 79 19.36 37.00 2.30
C SER A 79 18.20 37.44 1.42
N LEU A 80 18.32 38.60 0.76
CA LEU A 80 17.33 39.11 -0.20
C LEU A 80 17.39 38.31 -1.51
N TYR A 81 18.57 37.82 -1.88
CA TYR A 81 18.80 36.88 -2.97
C TYR A 81 18.90 35.42 -2.49
N LYS A 82 18.36 35.07 -1.31
CA LYS A 82 18.22 33.66 -0.93
C LYS A 82 17.41 33.00 -2.03
N HIS A 83 18.01 32.01 -2.69
CA HIS A 83 17.38 31.12 -3.64
C HIS A 83 15.94 30.83 -3.18
N GLN A 84 14.95 31.49 -3.78
CA GLN A 84 13.62 30.92 -3.90
C GLN A 84 13.82 29.47 -4.33
N PRO A 85 13.03 28.50 -3.83
CA PRO A 85 13.09 27.14 -4.38
C PRO A 85 13.05 27.30 -5.89
N THR A 86 14.15 26.94 -6.54
CA THR A 86 14.42 27.29 -7.93
C THR A 86 13.19 26.85 -8.70
N TYR A 87 12.58 27.70 -9.53
CA TYR A 87 11.36 27.40 -10.28
C TYR A 87 11.27 25.92 -10.77
N LYS A 88 12.41 25.34 -11.16
CA LYS A 88 12.61 23.89 -11.40
C LYS A 88 12.13 22.95 -10.29
N SER A 89 12.52 23.13 -9.03
CA SER A 89 12.12 22.30 -7.88
C SER A 89 10.60 22.33 -7.66
N LEU A 90 9.96 23.49 -7.83
CA LEU A 90 8.51 23.62 -7.75
C LEU A 90 7.83 22.93 -8.94
N GLN A 91 8.40 23.06 -10.14
CA GLN A 91 7.92 22.40 -11.35
C GLN A 91 8.03 20.87 -11.25
N GLU A 92 9.15 20.35 -10.74
CA GLU A 92 9.38 18.93 -10.47
C GLU A 92 8.41 18.37 -9.42
N SER A 93 8.15 19.15 -8.36
CA SER A 93 7.17 18.76 -7.34
C SER A 93 5.76 18.67 -7.93
N ASN A 94 5.38 19.63 -8.79
CA ASN A 94 4.08 19.61 -9.46
C ASN A 94 3.94 18.48 -10.48
N THR A 95 4.99 18.16 -11.24
CA THR A 95 4.94 17.04 -12.19
C THR A 95 4.81 15.71 -11.46
N LYS A 96 5.53 15.54 -10.34
CA LYS A 96 5.43 14.36 -9.48
C LYS A 96 4.02 14.21 -8.89
N LEU A 97 3.48 15.29 -8.32
CA LEU A 97 2.13 15.29 -7.74
C LEU A 97 1.06 14.93 -8.79
N LYS A 98 1.20 15.44 -10.02
CA LYS A 98 0.30 15.14 -11.13
C LYS A 98 0.39 13.67 -11.56
N ALA A 99 1.58 13.09 -11.54
CA ALA A 99 1.77 11.66 -11.83
C ALA A 99 1.13 10.78 -10.74
N ASP A 100 1.36 11.12 -9.47
CA ASP A 100 0.78 10.40 -8.33
C ASP A 100 -0.75 10.49 -8.32
N PHE A 101 -1.31 11.67 -8.60
CA PHE A 101 -2.77 11.83 -8.75
C PHE A 101 -3.34 10.95 -9.85
N LYS A 102 -2.70 10.90 -11.03
CA LYS A 102 -3.12 10.03 -12.13
C LYS A 102 -3.06 8.55 -11.75
N LYS A 103 -2.01 8.13 -11.04
CA LYS A 103 -1.84 6.75 -10.56
C LYS A 103 -2.94 6.38 -9.56
N LEU A 104 -3.18 7.25 -8.57
CA LEU A 104 -4.22 7.05 -7.56
C LEU A 104 -5.61 6.99 -8.19
N HIS A 105 -5.89 7.87 -9.15
CA HIS A 105 -7.16 7.87 -9.87
C HIS A 105 -7.41 6.55 -10.61
N ARG A 106 -6.40 6.00 -11.31
CA ARG A 106 -6.49 4.69 -11.97
C ARG A 106 -6.73 3.56 -10.96
N GLN A 107 -6.02 3.56 -9.84
CA GLN A 107 -6.22 2.57 -8.78
C GLN A 107 -7.65 2.62 -8.23
N ASN A 108 -8.17 3.81 -7.99
CA ASN A 108 -9.53 3.99 -7.50
C ASN A 108 -10.58 3.50 -8.51
N GLN A 109 -10.41 3.79 -9.81
CA GLN A 109 -11.27 3.25 -10.86
C GLN A 109 -11.26 1.71 -10.91
N THR A 110 -10.09 1.08 -10.77
CA THR A 110 -9.98 -0.39 -10.71
C THR A 110 -10.71 -0.96 -9.50
N LEU A 111 -10.57 -0.33 -8.33
CA LEU A 111 -11.27 -0.75 -7.11
C LEU A 111 -12.79 -0.62 -7.28
N ILE A 112 -13.28 0.49 -7.84
CA ILE A 112 -14.71 0.69 -8.11
C ILE A 112 -15.27 -0.42 -9.01
N ARG A 113 -14.57 -0.75 -10.11
CA ARG A 113 -14.98 -1.84 -11.02
C ARG A 113 -15.01 -3.19 -10.31
N LYS A 114 -14.01 -3.48 -9.48
CA LYS A 114 -13.96 -4.73 -8.70
C LYS A 114 -15.13 -4.81 -7.72
N THR A 115 -15.43 -3.72 -7.01
CA THR A 115 -16.58 -3.65 -6.09
C THR A 115 -17.89 -3.89 -6.81
N GLN A 116 -18.09 -3.28 -7.99
CA GLN A 116 -19.29 -3.51 -8.81
C GLN A 116 -19.41 -4.96 -9.27
N SER A 117 -18.32 -5.54 -9.78
CA SER A 117 -18.28 -6.95 -10.20
C SER A 117 -18.62 -7.91 -9.06
N LEU A 118 -18.00 -7.72 -7.89
CA LEU A 118 -18.30 -8.51 -6.69
C LEU A 118 -19.75 -8.30 -6.23
N GLY A 119 -20.29 -7.09 -6.34
CA GLY A 119 -21.70 -6.79 -6.06
C GLY A 119 -22.67 -7.59 -6.94
N VAL A 120 -22.37 -7.72 -8.24
CA VAL A 120 -23.15 -8.54 -9.18
C VAL A 120 -23.07 -10.02 -8.81
N GLN A 121 -21.86 -10.54 -8.52
CA GLN A 121 -21.68 -11.93 -8.11
C GLN A 121 -22.44 -12.24 -6.81
N ASN A 122 -22.41 -11.34 -5.83
CA ASN A 122 -23.12 -11.51 -4.57
C ASN A 122 -24.64 -11.57 -4.79
N ARG A 123 -25.19 -10.71 -5.67
CA ARG A 123 -26.60 -10.75 -6.05
C ARG A 123 -26.97 -12.08 -6.70
N HIS A 124 -26.15 -12.58 -7.63
CA HIS A 124 -26.37 -13.88 -8.25
C HIS A 124 -26.41 -15.01 -7.21
N LEU A 125 -25.42 -15.07 -6.31
CA LEU A 125 -25.37 -16.08 -5.26
C LEU A 125 -26.59 -16.03 -4.33
N ARG A 126 -27.06 -14.83 -3.98
CA ARG A 126 -28.30 -14.66 -3.20
C ARG A 126 -29.52 -15.23 -3.93
N ASN A 127 -29.65 -14.96 -5.22
CA ASN A 127 -30.75 -15.49 -6.03
C ASN A 127 -30.68 -17.02 -6.15
N GLN A 128 -29.48 -17.57 -6.39
CA GLN A 128 -29.26 -19.00 -6.45
C GLN A 128 -29.62 -19.69 -5.13
N LYS A 129 -29.18 -19.13 -3.99
CA LYS A 129 -29.57 -19.60 -2.65
C LYS A 129 -31.08 -19.61 -2.48
N SER A 130 -31.75 -18.52 -2.84
CA SER A 130 -33.22 -18.43 -2.75
C SER A 130 -33.91 -19.50 -3.61
N SER A 131 -33.45 -19.69 -4.84
CA SER A 131 -33.96 -20.72 -5.75
C SER A 131 -33.80 -22.12 -5.15
N HIS A 132 -32.62 -22.43 -4.62
CA HIS A 132 -32.35 -23.73 -4.02
C HIS A 132 -33.20 -24.00 -2.76
N ILE A 133 -33.40 -22.97 -1.92
CA ILE A 133 -34.33 -23.07 -0.77
C ILE A 133 -35.75 -23.41 -1.25
N SER A 134 -36.22 -22.75 -2.31
CA SER A 134 -37.54 -23.05 -2.88
C SER A 134 -37.63 -24.48 -3.42
N GLN A 135 -36.57 -24.98 -4.08
CA GLN A 135 -36.50 -26.38 -4.52
C GLN A 135 -36.59 -27.35 -3.35
N ILE A 136 -35.81 -27.14 -2.28
CA ILE A 136 -35.86 -27.97 -1.07
C ILE A 136 -37.28 -27.99 -0.50
N ARG A 137 -37.91 -26.83 -0.34
CA ARG A 137 -39.28 -26.72 0.18
C ARG A 137 -40.29 -27.47 -0.70
N SER A 138 -40.16 -27.36 -2.02
CA SER A 138 -40.99 -28.09 -2.97
C SER A 138 -40.80 -29.60 -2.83
N LEU A 139 -39.55 -30.07 -2.78
CA LEU A 139 -39.23 -31.49 -2.59
C LEU A 139 -39.76 -32.03 -1.28
N VAL A 140 -39.61 -31.30 -0.17
CA VAL A 140 -40.17 -31.68 1.12
C VAL A 140 -41.70 -31.77 1.04
N ARG A 141 -42.36 -30.79 0.42
CA ARG A 141 -43.81 -30.79 0.25
C ARG A 141 -44.32 -31.94 -0.63
N CYS A 142 -43.57 -32.29 -1.67
CA CYS A 142 -43.89 -33.39 -2.59
C CYS A 142 -43.38 -34.75 -2.10
N SER A 143 -42.60 -34.78 -1.00
CA SER A 143 -42.11 -36.04 -0.44
C SER A 143 -43.27 -36.78 0.22
N HIS A 144 -43.48 -38.02 -0.22
CA HIS A 144 -44.46 -38.89 0.43
C HIS A 144 -43.89 -39.32 1.78
N GLN A 145 -44.74 -39.43 2.80
CA GLN A 145 -44.35 -40.04 4.07
C GLN A 145 -43.92 -41.49 3.80
N ILE A 146 -42.61 -41.73 3.87
CA ILE A 146 -42.03 -43.07 3.78
C ILE A 146 -42.27 -43.72 5.13
N SER A 147 -42.84 -44.93 5.14
CA SER A 147 -42.93 -45.72 6.37
C SER A 147 -41.54 -46.17 6.83
N ASP A 148 -41.34 -46.30 8.15
CA ASP A 148 -40.06 -46.73 8.72
C ASP A 148 -39.55 -48.04 8.11
N ALA A 149 -40.45 -49.00 7.84
CA ALA A 149 -40.10 -50.26 7.18
C ALA A 149 -39.56 -50.05 5.76
N THR A 150 -40.13 -49.11 5.00
CA THR A 150 -39.68 -48.78 3.65
C THR A 150 -38.34 -48.04 3.69
N PHE A 151 -38.15 -47.15 4.67
CA PHE A 151 -36.90 -46.45 4.91
C PHE A 151 -35.78 -47.44 5.27
N GLN A 152 -35.99 -48.28 6.29
CA GLN A 152 -35.03 -49.30 6.70
C GLN A 152 -34.67 -50.26 5.57
N LYS A 153 -35.65 -50.70 4.76
CA LYS A 153 -35.39 -51.55 3.59
C LYS A 153 -34.47 -50.86 2.57
N LYS A 154 -34.68 -49.57 2.32
CA LYS A 154 -33.81 -48.78 1.43
C LYS A 154 -32.41 -48.60 2.02
N ILE A 155 -32.28 -48.27 3.31
CA ILE A 155 -30.98 -48.13 3.97
C ILE A 155 -30.21 -49.46 3.97
N LYS A 156 -30.87 -50.58 4.33
CA LYS A 156 -30.27 -51.93 4.26
C LYS A 156 -29.81 -52.27 2.84
N SER A 157 -30.51 -51.80 1.80
CA SER A 157 -30.09 -51.99 0.40
C SER A 157 -28.88 -51.14 -0.01
N ILE A 158 -28.74 -49.93 0.53
CA ILE A 158 -27.58 -49.07 0.27
C ILE A 158 -26.32 -49.69 0.86
N PHE A 159 -26.41 -50.24 2.07
CA PHE A 159 -25.26 -50.89 2.72
C PHE A 159 -25.01 -52.33 2.27
N GLU A 160 -25.90 -52.92 1.47
CA GLU A 160 -25.80 -54.31 0.98
C GLU A 160 -25.39 -55.34 2.05
N VAL A 161 -25.90 -55.19 3.28
CA VAL A 161 -25.50 -55.91 4.50
C VAL A 161 -25.35 -57.44 4.34
N ASN A 162 -26.12 -58.05 3.43
CA ASN A 162 -26.16 -59.50 3.22
C ASN A 162 -25.36 -60.00 2.00
N LYS A 163 -24.78 -59.11 1.20
CA LYS A 163 -23.95 -59.49 0.07
C LYS A 163 -22.51 -59.17 0.44
N ARG A 164 -21.56 -60.04 0.09
CA ARG A 164 -20.12 -59.75 0.21
C ARG A 164 -19.65 -58.65 -0.78
N SER A 165 -20.56 -57.77 -1.16
CA SER A 165 -20.39 -56.67 -2.12
C SER A 165 -20.80 -55.36 -1.44
N TYR A 166 -20.25 -54.26 -1.95
CA TYR A 166 -20.50 -52.93 -1.41
C TYR A 166 -20.96 -52.01 -2.52
N THR A 167 -21.94 -51.17 -2.22
CA THR A 167 -22.37 -50.15 -3.17
C THR A 167 -21.32 -49.04 -3.27
N SER A 168 -21.25 -48.40 -4.44
CA SER A 168 -20.39 -47.23 -4.65
C SER A 168 -20.66 -46.12 -3.63
N ASN A 169 -21.91 -45.96 -3.20
CA ASN A 169 -22.28 -44.98 -2.17
C ASN A 169 -21.67 -45.29 -0.81
N THR A 170 -21.61 -46.57 -0.43
CA THR A 170 -21.00 -47.00 0.85
C THR A 170 -19.49 -46.77 0.83
N VAL A 171 -18.83 -47.14 -0.27
CA VAL A 171 -17.39 -46.92 -0.46
C VAL A 171 -17.07 -45.43 -0.44
N TRP A 172 -17.87 -44.62 -1.12
CA TRP A 172 -17.71 -43.17 -1.18
C TRP A 172 -17.89 -42.51 0.18
N LEU A 173 -18.92 -42.90 0.95
CA LEU A 173 -19.15 -42.39 2.30
C LEU A 173 -17.97 -42.70 3.22
N ALA A 174 -17.51 -43.95 3.24
CA ALA A 174 -16.39 -44.36 4.08
C ALA A 174 -15.08 -43.65 3.71
N THR A 175 -14.83 -43.46 2.41
CA THR A 175 -13.67 -42.71 1.92
C THR A 175 -13.75 -41.24 2.33
N SER A 176 -14.93 -40.64 2.21
CA SER A 176 -15.16 -39.24 2.60
C SER A 176 -14.92 -39.03 4.09
N ILE A 177 -15.42 -39.92 4.94
CA ILE A 177 -15.18 -39.88 6.39
C ILE A 177 -13.69 -40.00 6.70
N SER A 178 -12.97 -40.91 6.05
CA SER A 178 -11.52 -41.07 6.26
C SER A 178 -10.71 -39.83 5.87
N GLN A 179 -11.18 -39.06 4.89
CA GLN A 179 -10.48 -37.89 4.38
C GLN A 179 -10.73 -36.62 5.21
N VAL A 180 -11.86 -36.54 5.92
CA VAL A 180 -12.19 -35.39 6.78
C VAL A 180 -11.21 -35.35 7.96
N GLY A 181 -10.24 -34.43 7.94
CA GLY A 181 -9.32 -34.24 9.06
C GLY A 181 -8.30 -35.37 9.28
N GLN A 182 -8.04 -36.20 8.26
CA GLN A 182 -7.11 -37.34 8.31
C GLN A 182 -7.39 -38.31 9.48
N VAL A 183 -8.64 -38.74 9.62
CA VAL A 183 -9.02 -39.68 10.67
C VAL A 183 -8.36 -41.05 10.42
N SER A 184 -7.95 -41.72 11.50
CA SER A 184 -7.42 -43.08 11.40
C SER A 184 -8.44 -44.05 10.80
N LEU A 185 -7.97 -45.14 10.18
CA LEU A 185 -8.86 -46.20 9.67
C LEU A 185 -9.74 -46.79 10.78
N HIS A 186 -9.22 -46.90 12.00
CA HIS A 186 -9.97 -47.38 13.15
C HIS A 186 -11.13 -46.44 13.48
N SER A 187 -10.87 -45.14 13.58
CA SER A 187 -11.89 -44.13 13.85
C SER A 187 -12.92 -44.06 12.73
N THR A 188 -12.51 -44.21 11.47
CA THR A 188 -13.43 -44.27 10.33
C THR A 188 -14.38 -45.47 10.41
N VAL A 189 -13.86 -46.64 10.81
CA VAL A 189 -14.67 -47.84 11.04
C VAL A 189 -15.70 -47.60 12.14
N GLU A 190 -15.28 -47.05 13.28
CA GLU A 190 -16.20 -46.74 14.39
C GLU A 190 -17.26 -45.71 13.98
N CYS A 191 -16.87 -44.63 13.28
CA CYS A 191 -17.82 -43.66 12.75
C CYS A 191 -18.85 -44.30 11.80
N MET A 192 -18.40 -45.18 10.90
CA MET A 192 -19.33 -45.89 10.01
C MET A 192 -20.28 -46.83 10.77
N LYS A 193 -19.80 -47.49 11.84
CA LYS A 193 -20.67 -48.31 12.70
C LYS A 193 -21.74 -47.46 13.38
N LEU A 194 -21.35 -46.33 13.96
CA LEU A 194 -22.27 -45.40 14.62
C LEU A 194 -23.32 -44.83 13.65
N ILE A 195 -22.90 -44.44 12.44
CA ILE A 195 -23.82 -43.95 11.40
C ILE A 195 -24.81 -45.05 11.01
N TYR A 196 -24.34 -46.28 10.83
CA TYR A 196 -25.21 -47.40 10.51
C TYR A 196 -26.22 -47.68 11.63
N GLU A 197 -25.74 -47.77 12.87
CA GLU A 197 -26.57 -48.02 14.05
C GLU A 197 -27.61 -46.91 14.24
N PHE A 198 -27.22 -45.65 14.03
CA PHE A 198 -28.16 -44.52 14.06
C PHE A 198 -29.27 -44.64 13.01
N LEU A 199 -28.94 -45.10 11.79
CA LEU A 199 -29.89 -45.19 10.68
C LEU A 199 -30.79 -46.44 10.73
N ILE A 200 -30.32 -47.54 11.33
CA ILE A 200 -31.01 -48.83 11.32
C ILE A 200 -31.57 -49.21 12.71
N GLY A 201 -30.93 -48.77 13.78
CA GLY A 201 -31.25 -49.14 15.17
C GLY A 201 -30.63 -50.47 15.62
N GLU A 202 -29.82 -51.11 14.77
CA GLU A 202 -29.15 -52.39 15.04
C GLU A 202 -27.64 -52.25 14.79
N PRO A 203 -26.77 -52.91 15.58
CA PRO A 203 -25.33 -52.87 15.36
C PRO A 203 -24.94 -53.63 14.07
N PRO A 204 -23.93 -53.17 13.32
CA PRO A 204 -23.51 -53.81 12.08
C PRO A 204 -22.82 -55.16 12.33
N GLN A 205 -23.30 -56.20 11.66
CA GLN A 205 -22.77 -57.56 11.83
C GLN A 205 -21.55 -57.80 10.90
N ASN A 206 -20.37 -57.40 11.37
CA ASN A 206 -19.04 -57.73 10.83
C ASN A 206 -18.72 -57.36 9.36
N TRP A 207 -19.56 -56.57 8.68
CA TRP A 207 -19.35 -56.19 7.28
C TRP A 207 -18.41 -54.97 7.10
N ILE A 208 -18.12 -54.20 8.16
CA ILE A 208 -17.11 -53.13 8.15
C ILE A 208 -15.95 -53.50 9.08
N SER A 209 -14.77 -53.57 8.49
CA SER A 209 -13.51 -53.80 9.19
C SER A 209 -12.40 -52.91 8.63
N ILE A 210 -11.28 -52.85 9.36
CA ILE A 210 -10.09 -52.08 8.94
C ILE A 210 -9.53 -52.62 7.62
N SER A 211 -9.54 -53.95 7.42
CA SER A 211 -9.05 -54.56 6.17
C SER A 211 -9.92 -54.17 5.00
N THR A 212 -11.25 -54.20 5.17
CA THR A 212 -12.22 -53.75 4.15
C THR A 212 -11.95 -52.30 3.74
N LEU A 213 -11.80 -51.40 4.71
CA LEU A 213 -11.58 -49.98 4.45
C LEU A 213 -10.22 -49.72 3.78
N ARG A 214 -9.19 -50.48 4.15
CA ARG A 214 -7.87 -50.43 3.51
C ARG A 214 -7.96 -50.79 2.03
N THR A 215 -8.66 -51.88 1.69
CA THR A 215 -8.87 -52.29 0.30
C THR A 215 -9.63 -51.23 -0.50
N TRP A 216 -10.68 -50.63 0.07
CA TRP A 216 -11.40 -49.54 -0.59
C TRP A 216 -10.52 -48.34 -0.85
N HIS A 217 -9.74 -47.91 0.14
CA HIS A 217 -8.85 -46.79 -0.01
C HIS A 217 -7.82 -47.05 -1.11
N GLN A 218 -7.21 -48.24 -1.12
CA GLN A 218 -6.27 -48.64 -2.16
C GLN A 218 -6.90 -48.62 -3.56
N ASN A 219 -8.10 -49.19 -3.72
CA ASN A 219 -8.80 -49.22 -5.00
C ASN A 219 -9.19 -47.81 -5.49
N VAL A 220 -9.66 -46.93 -4.58
CA VAL A 220 -10.02 -45.55 -4.93
C VAL A 220 -8.77 -44.73 -5.29
N SER A 221 -7.67 -44.91 -4.55
CA SER A 221 -6.39 -44.28 -4.86
C SER A 221 -5.84 -44.75 -6.20
N GLU A 222 -5.91 -46.05 -6.51
CA GLU A 222 -5.50 -46.61 -7.79
C GLU A 222 -6.31 -46.02 -8.94
N LEU A 223 -7.64 -45.95 -8.82
CA LEU A 223 -8.51 -45.29 -9.80
C LEU A 223 -8.16 -43.81 -9.99
N HIS A 224 -7.88 -43.09 -8.90
CA HIS A 224 -7.53 -41.68 -8.96
C HIS A 224 -6.19 -41.44 -9.67
N VAL A 225 -5.17 -42.23 -9.33
CA VAL A 225 -3.85 -42.16 -9.96
C VAL A 225 -3.94 -42.52 -11.44
N ASN A 226 -4.66 -43.60 -11.79
CA ASN A 226 -4.87 -43.98 -13.18
C ASN A 226 -5.60 -42.90 -13.98
N ALA A 227 -6.61 -42.26 -13.39
CA ALA A 227 -7.30 -41.14 -14.02
C ALA A 227 -6.38 -39.93 -14.26
N GLN A 228 -5.50 -39.59 -13.30
CA GLN A 228 -4.51 -38.53 -13.48
C GLN A 228 -3.47 -38.88 -14.56
N ILE A 229 -2.97 -40.12 -14.58
CA ILE A 229 -2.05 -40.60 -15.62
C ILE A 229 -2.70 -40.49 -17.00
N CYS A 230 -3.97 -40.91 -17.15
CA CYS A 230 -4.72 -40.75 -18.39
C CYS A 230 -4.90 -39.27 -18.77
N GLN A 231 -5.16 -38.38 -17.81
CA GLN A 231 -5.26 -36.94 -18.08
C GLN A 231 -3.92 -36.35 -18.55
N VAL A 232 -2.80 -36.75 -17.96
CA VAL A 232 -1.45 -36.32 -18.38
C VAL A 232 -1.10 -36.85 -19.76
N ALA A 233 -1.40 -38.13 -20.04
CA ALA A 233 -1.21 -38.73 -21.37
C ALA A 233 -2.07 -38.04 -22.44
N ASN A 234 -3.28 -37.62 -22.10
CA ASN A 234 -4.14 -36.85 -22.99
C ASN A 234 -3.68 -35.39 -23.13
N ALA A 235 -3.05 -34.80 -22.12
CA ALA A 235 -2.52 -33.43 -22.19
C ALA A 235 -1.40 -33.27 -23.23
N SER A 236 -0.56 -34.31 -23.44
CA SER A 236 0.43 -34.32 -24.52
C SER A 236 -0.19 -34.34 -25.93
N VAL A 237 -1.45 -34.74 -26.08
CA VAL A 237 -2.18 -34.71 -27.36
C VAL A 237 -2.67 -33.28 -27.69
N PHE A 238 -2.78 -32.39 -26.71
CA PHE A 238 -3.28 -31.01 -26.89
C PHE A 238 -2.18 -29.95 -27.12
N GLY A 239 -0.95 -30.36 -27.46
CA GLY A 239 0.08 -29.43 -27.94
C GLY A 239 0.58 -28.40 -26.91
N ILE A 240 0.51 -28.71 -25.61
CA ILE A 240 1.19 -27.91 -24.59
C ILE A 240 2.66 -28.34 -24.60
N MET A 241 3.48 -27.68 -25.42
CA MET A 241 4.94 -27.74 -25.26
C MET A 241 5.27 -27.21 -23.87
N VAL A 242 5.96 -28.03 -23.08
CA VAL A 242 6.64 -27.58 -21.87
C VAL A 242 7.72 -26.59 -22.33
N ASP A 243 7.56 -25.32 -21.98
CA ASP A 243 8.54 -24.28 -22.28
C ASP A 243 9.81 -24.54 -21.44
N GLU A 244 10.79 -25.19 -22.07
CA GLU A 244 12.10 -25.51 -21.49
C GLU A 244 13.10 -24.35 -21.61
N SER A 245 12.66 -23.13 -21.96
CA SER A 245 13.55 -21.97 -22.17
C SER A 245 14.23 -21.41 -20.91
N THR A 246 14.08 -22.05 -19.76
CA THR A 246 14.75 -21.65 -18.50
C THR A 246 15.66 -22.72 -17.88
N ARG A 247 16.09 -23.72 -18.67
CA ARG A 247 17.13 -24.67 -18.24
C ARG A 247 18.46 -24.39 -18.92
#